data_AF-Q8CYQ8-F1
#
_entry.id   AF-Q8CYQ8-F1
#
_cell.length_a   1.000
_cell.length_b   1.000
_cell.length_c   1.000
_cell.angle_alpha   90.00
_cell.angle_beta   90.00
_cell.angle_gamma   90.00
#
_symmetry.space_group_name_H-M   'P 1'
#
loop_
_entity.id
_entity.type
_entity.pdbx_description
1 polymer ?
#
loop_
_entity_poly.entity_id
_entity_poly.type
_entity_poly.pdbx_seq_one_letter_code
_entity_poly.pdbx_strand_id
1 'polypeptide(L)'
;MMRNEFRERVEQLLQQKEINENSELSHLFRLAIQNLDRNEKYQTVMANLSQGLSLYLMTHHYQAPKSVIDFGLWIAKAPSQERGRLAFLQMLAQTLQGFR
;
A
#
# COMPACT_ATOMS: atom_id res chain seq x y z
N MET A 1 -12.94 -4.55 -5.35
CA MET A 1 -12.47 -3.23 -4.87
C MET A 1 -12.58 -2.26 -6.02
N MET A 2 -13.23 -1.11 -5.80
CA MET A 2 -13.46 -0.11 -6.84
C MET A 2 -12.34 0.94 -6.86
N ARG A 3 -12.07 1.52 -8.04
CA ARG A 3 -11.06 2.58 -8.22
C ARG A 3 -11.26 3.75 -7.25
N ASN A 4 -12.50 4.17 -7.04
CA ASN A 4 -12.83 5.30 -6.16
C ASN A 4 -12.57 4.97 -4.70
N GLU A 5 -12.99 3.79 -4.23
CA GLU A 5 -12.73 3.34 -2.85
C GLU A 5 -11.23 3.24 -2.55
N PHE A 6 -10.43 2.79 -3.52
CA PHE A 6 -8.97 2.78 -3.41
C PHE A 6 -8.39 4.20 -3.33
N ARG A 7 -8.83 5.10 -4.22
CA ARG A 7 -8.40 6.51 -4.19
C ARG A 7 -8.71 7.15 -2.83
N GLU A 8 -9.95 7.02 -2.35
CA GLU A 8 -10.39 7.62 -1.09
C GLU A 8 -9.54 7.15 0.09
N ARG A 9 -9.21 5.85 0.17
CA ARG A 9 -8.36 5.34 1.25
C ARG A 9 -6.91 5.82 1.15
N VAL A 10 -6.37 5.93 -0.06
CA VAL A 10 -5.02 6.49 -0.25
C VAL A 10 -5.01 7.98 0.13
N GLU A 11 -6.04 8.74 -0.22
CA GLU A 11 -6.19 10.14 0.17
C GLU A 11 -6.34 10.30 1.69
N GLN A 12 -7.09 9.41 2.36
CA GLN A 12 -7.18 9.39 3.83
C GLN A 12 -5.84 9.11 4.50
N LEU A 13 -5.01 8.20 3.96
CA LEU A 13 -3.65 7.98 4.45
C LEU A 13 -2.80 9.24 4.30
N LEU A 14 -2.92 9.93 3.17
CA LEU A 14 -2.22 11.20 2.91
C LEU A 14 -2.70 12.37 3.78
N GLN A 15 -3.76 12.23 4.57
CA GLN A 15 -4.15 13.22 5.59
C GLN A 15 -3.46 12.98 6.94
N GLN A 16 -2.85 11.81 7.13
CA GLN A 16 -2.24 11.44 8.41
C GLN A 16 -0.83 12.03 8.51
N LYS A 17 -0.54 12.62 9.67
CA LYS A 17 0.77 13.22 9.95
C LYS A 17 1.90 12.19 9.82
N GLU A 18 1.73 11.01 10.39
CA GLU A 18 2.73 9.93 10.34
C GLU A 18 3.09 9.49 8.91
N ILE A 19 2.14 9.57 7.97
CA ILE A 19 2.38 9.24 6.56
C ILE A 19 3.12 10.37 5.85
N ASN A 20 2.80 11.63 6.17
CA ASN A 20 3.46 12.78 5.54
C ASN A 20 4.86 13.07 6.08
N GLU A 21 5.13 12.70 7.33
CA GLU A 21 6.48 12.77 7.91
C GLU A 21 7.39 11.65 7.40
N ASN A 22 6.82 10.56 6.88
CA ASN A 22 7.54 9.52 6.17
C ASN A 22 7.59 9.81 4.66
N SER A 23 8.73 10.30 4.18
CA SER A 23 8.89 10.71 2.78
C SER A 23 8.66 9.57 1.78
N GLU A 24 9.07 8.34 2.11
CA GLU A 24 8.91 7.18 1.24
C GLU A 24 7.45 6.77 1.10
N LEU A 25 6.74 6.62 2.22
CA LEU A 25 5.31 6.29 2.22
C LEU A 25 4.49 7.39 1.54
N SER A 26 4.74 8.66 1.88
CA SER A 26 4.07 9.80 1.25
C SER A 26 4.29 9.78 -0.27
N HIS A 27 5.52 9.51 -0.72
CA HIS A 27 5.84 9.41 -2.14
C HIS A 27 5.07 8.27 -2.83
N LEU A 28 5.08 7.06 -2.25
CA LEU A 28 4.37 5.91 -2.80
C LEU A 28 2.87 6.18 -2.97
N PHE A 29 2.23 6.77 -1.96
CA PHE A 29 0.81 7.09 -2.01
C PHE A 29 0.49 8.23 -2.99
N ARG A 30 1.31 9.30 -3.03
CA ARG A 30 1.13 10.40 -3.99
C ARG A 30 1.32 9.93 -5.43
N LEU A 31 2.31 9.07 -5.68
CA LEU A 31 2.54 8.48 -7.00
C LEU A 31 1.34 7.64 -7.44
N ALA A 32 0.76 6.86 -6.53
CA ALA A 32 -0.46 6.09 -6.82
C ALA A 32 -1.62 7.01 -7.26
N ILE A 33 -1.86 8.12 -6.54
CA ILE A 33 -2.89 9.10 -6.90
C ILE A 33 -2.61 9.74 -8.27
N GLN A 34 -1.36 10.17 -8.50
CA GLN A 34 -0.95 10.78 -9.76
C GLN A 34 -1.16 9.83 -10.95
N ASN A 35 -0.83 8.55 -10.78
CA ASN A 35 -1.01 7.55 -11.82
C ASN A 35 -2.49 7.26 -12.09
N LEU A 36 -3.34 7.26 -11.05
CA LEU A 36 -4.79 7.25 -11.25
C LEU A 36 -5.27 8.48 -12.02
N ASP A 37 -4.76 9.67 -11.74
CA ASP A 37 -5.14 10.90 -12.47
C ASP A 37 -4.71 10.87 -13.94
N ARG A 38 -3.58 10.21 -14.24
CA ARG A 38 -3.08 9.98 -15.60
C ARG A 38 -3.84 8.87 -16.36
N ASN A 39 -4.93 8.35 -15.80
CA ASN A 39 -5.70 7.23 -16.35
C ASN A 39 -4.89 5.96 -16.59
N GLU A 40 -3.84 5.71 -15.79
CA GLU A 40 -3.24 4.38 -15.74
C GLU A 40 -4.28 3.34 -15.32
N LYS A 41 -4.11 2.11 -15.81
CA LYS A 41 -5.00 1.01 -15.44
C LYS A 41 -4.96 0.82 -13.93
N TYR A 42 -6.15 0.81 -13.32
CA TYR A 42 -6.31 0.65 -11.87
C TYR A 42 -5.53 -0.55 -11.32
N GLN A 43 -5.56 -1.68 -12.02
CA GLN A 43 -4.83 -2.89 -11.65
C GLN A 43 -3.31 -2.67 -11.62
N THR A 44 -2.78 -1.92 -12.59
CA THR A 44 -1.36 -1.56 -12.65
C THR A 44 -0.97 -0.66 -11.48
N VAL A 45 -1.79 0.35 -11.16
CA VAL A 45 -1.55 1.22 -10.00
C VAL A 45 -1.54 0.43 -8.69
N MET A 46 -2.53 -0.45 -8.49
CA MET A 46 -2.58 -1.32 -7.32
C MET A 46 -1.35 -2.22 -7.21
N ALA A 47 -0.94 -2.83 -8.32
CA ALA A 47 0.23 -3.72 -8.35
C ALA A 47 1.52 -2.98 -8.00
N ASN A 48 1.72 -1.80 -8.61
CA ASN A 48 2.89 -0.95 -8.36
C ASN A 48 2.92 -0.47 -6.90
N LEU A 49 1.78 -0.02 -6.34
CA LEU A 49 1.72 0.38 -4.94
C LEU A 49 2.00 -0.81 -4.00
N SER A 50 1.42 -1.98 -4.28
CA SER A 50 1.67 -3.18 -3.48
C SER A 50 3.15 -3.56 -3.49
N GLN A 51 3.80 -3.49 -4.65
CA GLN A 51 5.23 -3.76 -4.77
C GLN A 51 6.08 -2.71 -4.02
N GLY A 52 5.73 -1.44 -4.12
CA GLY A 52 6.38 -0.37 -3.39
C GLY A 52 6.27 -0.56 -1.87
N LEU A 53 5.08 -0.93 -1.38
CA LEU A 53 4.86 -1.24 0.03
C LEU A 53 5.64 -2.50 0.47
N SER A 54 5.72 -3.54 -0.37
CA SER A 54 6.59 -4.70 -0.09
C SER A 54 8.04 -4.28 0.12
N LEU A 55 8.58 -3.45 -0.77
CA LEU A 55 9.96 -2.97 -0.69
C LEU A 55 10.18 -2.09 0.54
N TYR A 56 9.23 -1.22 0.86
CA TYR A 56 9.24 -0.43 2.08
C TYR A 56 9.33 -1.34 3.32
N LEU A 57 8.45 -2.34 3.42
CA LEU A 57 8.47 -3.28 4.54
C LEU A 57 9.81 -4.04 4.64
N MET A 58 10.39 -4.48 3.52
CA MET A 58 11.71 -5.13 3.54
C MET A 58 12.80 -4.24 4.12
N THR A 59 12.86 -3.00 3.65
CA THR A 59 13.93 -2.05 3.99
C THR A 59 13.76 -1.46 5.39
N HIS A 60 12.55 -1.48 5.92
CA HIS A 60 12.20 -0.96 7.24
C HIS A 60 11.98 -2.09 8.28
N HIS A 61 12.62 -3.25 8.10
CA HIS A 61 12.55 -4.38 9.03
C HIS A 61 11.12 -4.80 9.38
N TYR A 62 10.23 -4.76 8.39
CA TYR A 62 8.82 -5.09 8.52
C TYR A 62 8.06 -4.18 9.48
N GLN A 63 8.57 -2.97 9.76
CA GLN A 63 7.91 -1.96 10.56
C GLN A 63 7.23 -0.91 9.67
N ALA A 64 5.96 -0.64 9.93
CA ALA A 64 5.22 0.44 9.30
C ALA A 64 4.12 0.95 10.25
N PRO A 65 3.61 2.17 10.02
CA PRO A 65 2.43 2.64 10.72
C PRO A 65 1.26 1.67 10.58
N LYS A 66 0.47 1.51 11.64
CA LYS A 66 -0.66 0.57 11.67
C LYS A 66 -1.64 0.83 10.51
N SER A 67 -1.87 2.09 10.17
CA SER A 67 -2.69 2.54 9.07
C SER A 67 -2.25 1.96 7.70
N VAL A 68 -0.94 1.87 7.47
CA VAL A 68 -0.35 1.26 6.25
C VAL A 68 -0.56 -0.25 6.25
N ILE A 69 -0.42 -0.91 7.40
CA ILE A 69 -0.64 -2.36 7.53
C ILE A 69 -2.12 -2.70 7.31
N ASP A 70 -3.02 -1.93 7.92
CA ASP A 70 -4.47 -2.09 7.74
C ASP A 70 -4.86 -1.88 6.26
N PHE A 71 -4.28 -0.87 5.60
CA PHE A 71 -4.45 -0.63 4.17
C PHE A 71 -3.89 -1.79 3.32
N GLY A 72 -2.70 -2.26 3.66
CA GLY A 72 -2.07 -3.40 3.01
C GLY A 72 -2.93 -4.66 3.07
N LEU A 73 -3.45 -4.98 4.25
CA LEU A 73 -4.39 -6.08 4.43
C LEU A 73 -5.68 -5.88 3.64
N TRP A 74 -6.18 -4.65 3.57
CA TRP A 74 -7.38 -4.31 2.81
C TRP A 74 -7.19 -4.53 1.30
N ILE A 75 -6.11 -4.02 0.69
CA ILE A 75 -5.81 -4.28 -0.73
C ILE A 75 -5.49 -5.76 -0.98
N ALA A 76 -4.82 -6.40 -0.02
CA ALA A 76 -4.50 -7.81 -0.07
C ALA A 76 -5.70 -8.72 0.21
N LYS A 77 -6.93 -8.20 0.37
CA LYS A 77 -8.19 -8.96 0.35
C LYS A 77 -8.96 -8.83 -0.97
N ALA A 78 -8.66 -7.85 -1.83
CA ALA A 78 -9.35 -7.68 -3.11
C ALA A 78 -9.22 -8.94 -3.99
N PRO A 79 -10.29 -9.52 -4.56
CA PRO A 79 -10.15 -10.66 -5.47
C PRO A 79 -9.32 -10.25 -6.70
N SER A 80 -8.12 -10.80 -6.87
CA SER A 80 -7.24 -10.50 -8.01
C SER A 80 -6.33 -11.69 -8.33
N GLN A 81 -6.07 -11.93 -9.62
CA GLN A 81 -5.27 -13.05 -10.14
C GLN A 81 -3.75 -12.75 -10.17
N GLU A 82 -3.29 -11.73 -9.45
CA GLU A 82 -1.94 -11.17 -9.61
C GLU A 82 -0.93 -11.81 -8.65
N ARG A 83 0.14 -12.39 -9.21
CA ARG A 83 1.24 -13.08 -8.49
C ARG A 83 1.92 -12.22 -7.42
N GLY A 84 2.03 -10.91 -7.62
CA GLY A 84 2.72 -9.99 -6.70
C GLY A 84 2.11 -9.93 -5.29
N ARG A 85 0.83 -10.31 -5.16
CA ARG A 85 0.13 -10.26 -3.88
C ARG A 85 0.57 -11.33 -2.88
N LEU A 86 1.06 -12.49 -3.33
CA LEU A 86 1.56 -13.52 -2.42
C LEU A 86 2.80 -13.04 -1.67
N ALA A 87 3.76 -12.44 -2.39
CA ALA A 87 4.93 -11.82 -1.77
C ALA A 87 4.51 -10.70 -0.81
N PHE A 88 3.60 -9.82 -1.23
CA PHE A 88 3.10 -8.76 -0.35
C PHE A 88 2.40 -9.30 0.91
N LEU A 89 1.58 -10.34 0.78
CA LEU A 89 0.94 -11.02 1.91
C LEU A 89 1.94 -11.62 2.88
N GLN A 90 3.04 -12.22 2.37
CA GLN A 90 4.12 -12.73 3.22
C GLN A 90 4.81 -11.62 4.00
N MET A 91 5.04 -10.45 3.38
CA MET A 91 5.64 -9.30 4.08
C MET A 91 4.72 -8.77 5.17
N LEU A 92 3.42 -8.64 4.87
CA LEU A 92 2.42 -8.25 5.87
C LEU A 92 2.38 -9.25 7.03
N ALA A 93 2.50 -10.55 6.76
CA ALA A 93 2.54 -11.56 7.80
C ALA A 93 3.78 -11.39 8.71
N GLN A 94 4.95 -11.09 8.15
CA GLN A 94 6.17 -10.82 8.94
C GLN A 94 6.03 -9.56 9.80
N THR A 95 5.43 -8.49 9.27
CA THR A 95 5.09 -7.31 10.07
C THR A 95 4.16 -7.67 11.23
N LEU A 96 3.12 -8.47 10.98
CA LEU A 96 2.17 -8.89 12.01
C LEU A 96 2.78 -9.76 13.11
N GLN A 97 3.84 -10.53 12.81
CA GLN A 97 4.58 -11.29 13.82
C GLN A 97 5.38 -10.39 14.77
N GLY A 98 5.85 -9.24 14.30
CA GLY A 98 6.55 -8.24 15.13
C GLY A 98 5.66 -7.46 16.10
N PHE A 99 4.33 -7.57 15.99
CA PHE A 99 3.37 -6.95 16.91
C PHE A 99 2.97 -7.83 18.11
N ARG A 100 3.54 -9.03 18.25
CA ARG A 100 3.30 -9.95 19.39
C ARG A 100 4.34 -9.74 20.48
#